data_AF-A0A2A4V5X1-F1
#
_entry.id   AF-A0A2A4V5X1-F1
#
_cell.length_a   1.000
_cell.length_b   1.000
_cell.length_c   1.000
_cell.angle_alpha   90.00
_cell.angle_beta   90.00
_cell.angle_gamma   90.00
#
_symmetry.space_group_name_H-M   'P 1'
#
loop_
_entity.id
_entity.type
_entity.pdbx_description
1 polymer ?
#
loop_
_entity_poly.entity_id
_entity_poly.type
_entity_poly.pdbx_seq_one_letter_code
_entity_poly.pdbx_strand_id
1 'polypeptide(L)'
;MNRHLKVAFMVAPFLAVLGYVGADYYNENLAAETKIIQLAAEGHCDIINQSCVLKSGDFKVNVSDEGGVTEINSTFPLDTATLFLVDKHDKATPYPLGMLKSPYYWRNETPLRSLVSNKGDSYKLRLIIKIKGGQYISEFTTQTAK
;
A
#
# COMPACT_ATOMS: atom_id res chain seq x y z
N MET A 1 -1.76 -43.19 -43.58
CA MET A 1 -1.99 -42.11 -42.60
C MET A 1 -3.46 -42.11 -42.20
N ASN A 2 -3.78 -42.41 -40.93
CA ASN A 2 -5.16 -42.57 -40.44
C ASN A 2 -5.89 -41.21 -40.39
N ARG A 3 -7.21 -41.19 -40.59
CA ARG A 3 -8.01 -39.95 -40.71
C ARG A 3 -7.80 -39.01 -39.52
N HIS A 4 -7.68 -39.57 -38.32
CA HIS A 4 -7.41 -38.84 -37.08
C HIS A 4 -6.05 -38.12 -37.07
N LEU A 5 -5.00 -38.73 -37.65
CA LEU A 5 -3.66 -38.12 -37.69
C LEU A 5 -3.66 -36.88 -38.59
N LYS A 6 -4.36 -36.94 -39.74
CA LYS A 6 -4.46 -35.79 -40.66
C LYS A 6 -5.17 -34.60 -40.01
N VAL A 7 -6.26 -34.86 -39.29
CA VAL A 7 -7.03 -33.82 -38.59
C VAL A 7 -6.21 -33.22 -37.45
N ALA A 8 -5.51 -34.05 -36.68
CA ALA A 8 -4.65 -33.58 -35.59
C ALA A 8 -3.56 -32.62 -36.10
N PHE A 9 -2.86 -32.97 -37.18
CA PHE A 9 -1.83 -32.09 -37.76
C PHE A 9 -2.39 -30.78 -38.33
N MET A 10 -3.66 -30.75 -38.77
CA MET A 10 -4.30 -29.53 -39.26
C MET A 10 -4.74 -28.61 -38.11
N VAL A 11 -5.27 -29.18 -37.01
CA VAL A 11 -5.88 -28.41 -35.91
C VAL A 11 -4.88 -28.03 -34.81
N ALA A 12 -3.91 -28.90 -34.53
CA ALA A 12 -2.88 -28.69 -33.50
C ALA A 12 -2.13 -27.35 -33.60
N PRO A 13 -1.68 -26.85 -34.76
CA PRO A 13 -0.98 -25.56 -34.81
C PRO A 13 -1.87 -24.38 -34.39
N PHE A 14 -3.15 -24.39 -34.75
CA PHE A 14 -4.08 -23.33 -34.33
C PHE A 14 -4.36 -23.39 -32.84
N LEU A 15 -4.59 -24.59 -32.29
CA LEU A 15 -4.76 -24.77 -30.84
C LEU A 15 -3.49 -24.39 -30.07
N ALA A 16 -2.31 -24.63 -30.61
CA ALA A 16 -1.05 -24.24 -29.99
C ALA A 16 -0.91 -22.71 -29.92
N VAL A 17 -1.20 -22.00 -31.01
CA VAL A 17 -1.15 -20.52 -31.04
C VAL A 17 -2.21 -19.90 -30.13
N LEU A 18 -3.46 -20.38 -30.22
CA LEU A 18 -4.55 -19.88 -29.37
C LEU A 18 -4.31 -20.21 -27.90
N GLY A 19 -3.77 -21.39 -27.61
CA GLY A 19 -3.41 -21.78 -26.25
C GLY A 19 -2.29 -20.91 -25.68
N TYR A 20 -1.28 -20.57 -26.48
CA TYR A 20 -0.21 -19.66 -26.06
C TYR A 20 -0.74 -18.26 -25.75
N VAL A 21 -1.52 -17.66 -26.67
CA VAL A 21 -2.11 -16.33 -26.46
C VAL A 21 -3.07 -16.33 -25.27
N GLY A 22 -3.89 -17.37 -25.11
CA GLY A 22 -4.80 -17.50 -23.98
C GLY A 22 -4.07 -17.64 -22.64
N ALA A 23 -2.98 -18.40 -22.60
CA ALA A 23 -2.14 -18.53 -21.42
C ALA A 23 -1.43 -17.22 -21.07
N ASP A 24 -0.95 -16.48 -22.08
CA ASP A 24 -0.32 -15.17 -21.90
C ASP A 24 -1.31 -14.17 -21.30
N TYR A 25 -2.52 -14.07 -21.87
CA TYR A 25 -3.60 -13.21 -21.36
C TYR A 25 -4.03 -13.59 -19.94
N TYR A 26 -4.11 -14.89 -19.63
CA TYR A 26 -4.44 -15.36 -18.28
C TYR A 26 -3.36 -14.96 -17.26
N ASN A 27 -2.08 -15.10 -17.62
CA ASN A 27 -0.97 -14.69 -16.76
C ASN A 27 -0.93 -13.17 -16.56
N GLU A 28 -1.19 -12.39 -17.61
CA GLU A 28 -1.31 -10.93 -17.53
C GLU A 28 -2.45 -10.53 -16.58
N ASN A 29 -3.60 -11.19 -16.67
CA ASN A 29 -4.74 -10.93 -15.80
C ASN A 29 -4.43 -11.27 -14.32
N LEU A 30 -3.72 -12.37 -14.05
CA LEU A 30 -3.25 -12.70 -12.69
C LEU A 30 -2.22 -11.70 -12.16
N ALA A 31 -1.36 -11.16 -13.04
CA ALA A 31 -0.40 -10.12 -12.67
C ALA A 31 -1.09 -8.77 -12.42
N ALA A 32 -2.22 -8.51 -13.08
CA ALA A 32 -3.04 -7.31 -12.90
C ALA A 32 -3.89 -7.34 -11.62
N GLU A 33 -4.02 -8.49 -10.94
CA GLU A 33 -4.67 -8.53 -9.63
C GLU A 33 -3.87 -7.69 -8.61
N THR A 34 -4.59 -6.78 -7.94
CA THR A 34 -4.02 -5.88 -6.94
C THR A 34 -3.47 -6.69 -5.76
N LYS A 35 -2.15 -6.87 -5.73
CA LYS A 35 -1.47 -7.50 -4.61
C LYS A 35 -1.61 -6.61 -3.37
N ILE A 36 -2.36 -7.10 -2.37
CA ILE A 36 -2.51 -6.44 -1.07
C ILE A 36 -1.38 -6.92 -0.17
N ILE A 37 -0.53 -5.99 0.26
CA ILE A 37 0.66 -6.27 1.08
C ILE A 37 0.52 -5.57 2.42
N GLN A 38 0.64 -6.31 3.53
CA GLN A 38 0.54 -5.74 4.86
C GLN A 38 1.88 -5.12 5.29
N LEU A 39 1.85 -3.86 5.69
CA LEU A 39 2.92 -3.15 6.37
C LEU A 39 2.74 -3.31 7.88
N ALA A 40 3.81 -3.70 8.57
CA ALA A 40 3.84 -3.80 10.03
C ALA A 40 4.69 -2.68 10.64
N ALA A 41 4.30 -2.18 11.81
CA ALA A 41 5.10 -1.20 12.55
C ALA A 41 6.39 -1.83 13.08
N GLU A 42 7.53 -1.16 12.84
CA GLU A 42 8.85 -1.53 13.35
C GLU A 42 8.99 -1.03 14.78
N GLY A 43 8.37 -1.75 15.72
CA GLY A 43 8.43 -1.44 17.15
C GLY A 43 7.39 -0.43 17.62
N HIS A 44 7.77 0.44 18.55
CA HIS A 44 6.89 1.49 19.09
C HIS A 44 6.74 2.62 18.08
N CYS A 45 5.49 2.98 17.77
CA CYS A 45 5.16 4.04 16.83
C CYS A 45 4.74 5.31 17.57
N ASP A 46 5.55 6.35 17.48
CA ASP A 46 5.22 7.69 17.96
C ASP A 46 5.41 8.69 16.82
N ILE A 47 4.29 9.10 16.21
CA ILE A 47 4.29 9.99 15.05
C ILE A 47 4.72 11.41 15.45
N ILE A 48 4.40 11.83 16.67
CA ILE A 48 4.69 13.19 17.17
C ILE A 48 6.19 13.33 17.47
N ASN A 49 6.81 12.29 18.02
CA ASN A 49 8.25 12.23 18.25
C ASN A 49 9.05 11.67 17.05
N GLN A 50 8.43 11.59 15.86
CA GLN A 50 9.05 11.17 14.60
C GLN A 50 9.68 9.76 14.62
N SER A 51 9.20 8.88 15.50
CA SER A 51 9.66 7.51 15.64
C SER A 51 8.55 6.54 15.26
N CYS A 52 8.13 6.54 13.99
CA CYS A 52 7.16 5.58 13.49
C CYS A 52 7.51 5.11 12.08
N VAL A 53 8.04 3.89 11.99
CA VAL A 53 8.41 3.26 10.72
C VAL A 53 7.54 2.04 10.49
N LEU A 54 6.94 1.95 9.31
CA LEU A 54 6.19 0.78 8.83
C LEU A 54 7.03 0.04 7.79
N LYS A 55 7.04 -1.30 7.83
CA LYS A 55 7.92 -2.13 7.01
C LYS A 55 7.19 -3.31 6.38
N SER A 56 7.58 -3.65 5.15
CA SER A 56 7.31 -4.94 4.50
C SER A 56 8.49 -5.31 3.60
N GLY A 57 9.29 -6.31 4.00
CA GLY A 57 10.53 -6.63 3.31
C GLY A 57 11.51 -5.44 3.33
N ASP A 58 11.95 -5.01 2.16
CA ASP A 58 12.84 -3.84 2.00
C ASP A 58 12.08 -2.50 1.91
N PHE A 59 10.76 -2.56 1.74
CA PHE A 59 9.94 -1.36 1.69
C PHE A 59 9.72 -0.81 3.10
N LYS A 60 10.11 0.44 3.32
CA LYS A 60 9.91 1.17 4.57
C LYS A 60 9.19 2.49 4.33
N VAL A 61 8.33 2.84 5.27
CA VAL A 61 7.54 4.06 5.27
C VAL A 61 7.65 4.70 6.65
N ASN A 62 8.26 5.88 6.73
CA ASN A 62 8.28 6.69 7.94
C ASN A 62 7.06 7.60 7.97
N VAL A 63 6.38 7.69 9.11
CA VAL A 63 5.23 8.56 9.34
C VAL A 63 5.56 9.51 10.48
N SER A 64 5.47 10.80 10.23
CA SER A 64 5.80 11.85 11.19
C SER A 64 4.78 12.97 11.15
N ASP A 65 4.59 13.71 12.24
CA ASP A 65 3.80 14.93 12.27
C ASP A 65 4.65 16.12 12.71
N GLU A 66 4.63 17.18 11.90
CA GLU A 66 5.29 18.44 12.23
C GLU A 66 4.28 19.58 12.10
N GLY A 67 3.92 20.18 13.24
CA GLY A 67 3.03 21.36 13.24
C GLY A 67 1.59 21.07 12.82
N GLY A 68 1.08 19.84 12.98
CA GLY A 68 -0.27 19.46 12.51
C GLY A 68 -0.30 19.07 11.04
N VAL A 69 0.87 18.95 10.42
CA VAL A 69 1.05 18.39 9.09
C VAL A 69 1.66 17.01 9.26
N THR A 70 0.91 15.99 8.86
CA THR A 70 1.42 14.63 8.82
C THR A 70 2.14 14.40 7.50
N GLU A 71 3.38 13.97 7.60
CA GLU A 71 4.28 13.67 6.49
C GLU A 71 4.59 12.17 6.45
N ILE A 72 4.72 11.65 5.23
CA ILE A 72 5.06 10.27 4.95
C ILE A 72 6.23 10.23 3.97
N ASN A 73 7.28 9.53 4.39
CA ASN A 73 8.50 9.34 3.61
C ASN A 73 8.70 7.86 3.32
N SER A 74 8.97 7.50 2.08
CA SER A 74 9.06 6.10 1.66
C SER A 74 10.40 5.76 1.01
N THR A 75 10.83 4.50 1.07
CA THR A 75 12.03 4.01 0.37
C THR A 75 11.80 3.77 -1.13
N PHE A 76 10.54 3.64 -1.55
CA PHE A 76 10.12 3.50 -2.95
C PHE A 76 9.17 4.64 -3.36
N PRO A 77 9.15 5.02 -4.65
CA PRO A 77 8.27 6.07 -5.13
C PRO A 77 6.82 5.59 -5.09
N LEU A 78 5.93 6.40 -4.49
CA LEU A 78 4.52 6.10 -4.36
C LEU A 78 3.73 6.72 -5.51
N ASP A 79 2.63 6.08 -5.89
CA ASP A 79 1.64 6.65 -6.80
C ASP A 79 0.57 7.44 -6.03
N THR A 80 0.16 6.90 -4.89
CA THR A 80 -0.83 7.51 -3.98
C THR A 80 -0.55 7.11 -2.54
N ALA A 81 -0.86 8.00 -1.59
CA ALA A 81 -0.91 7.69 -0.17
C ALA A 81 -2.18 8.28 0.45
N THR A 82 -2.86 7.50 1.30
CA THR A 82 -4.04 7.95 2.05
C THR A 82 -3.91 7.47 3.48
N LEU A 83 -3.84 8.42 4.40
CA LEU A 83 -3.86 8.16 5.83
C LEU A 83 -5.31 8.16 6.30
N PHE A 84 -5.63 7.31 7.27
CA PHE A 84 -6.94 7.27 7.89
C PHE A 84 -6.79 7.41 9.39
N LEU A 85 -7.55 8.33 9.96
CA LEU A 85 -7.71 8.44 11.41
C LEU A 85 -8.91 7.59 11.82
N VAL A 86 -8.69 6.59 12.67
CA VAL A 86 -9.72 5.65 13.11
C VAL A 86 -10.12 5.98 14.53
N ASP A 87 -11.39 6.37 14.71
CA ASP A 87 -11.91 6.72 16.03
C ASP A 87 -12.26 5.49 16.87
N LYS A 88 -12.75 5.73 18.09
CA LYS A 88 -13.12 4.68 19.06
C LYS A 88 -14.34 3.84 18.62
N HIS A 89 -15.10 4.29 17.63
CA HIS A 89 -16.22 3.56 17.03
C HIS A 89 -15.80 2.85 15.75
N ASP A 90 -14.49 2.69 15.51
CA ASP A 90 -13.89 2.15 14.30
C ASP A 90 -14.28 2.89 13.00
N LYS A 91 -14.72 4.15 13.12
CA LYS A 91 -15.00 5.00 11.96
C LYS A 91 -13.68 5.58 11.44
N ALA A 92 -13.33 5.20 10.21
CA ALA A 92 -12.14 5.68 9.52
C ALA A 92 -12.43 6.98 8.74
N THR A 93 -11.69 8.05 9.04
CA THR A 93 -11.76 9.31 8.30
C THR A 93 -10.54 9.42 7.37
N PRO A 94 -10.72 9.49 6.04
CA PRO A 94 -9.63 9.54 5.08
C PRO A 94 -8.99 10.93 4.97
N TYR A 95 -7.67 10.94 4.90
CA TYR A 95 -6.82 12.09 4.61
C TYR A 95 -5.90 11.71 3.44
N PRO A 96 -6.33 11.97 2.18
CA PRO A 96 -5.49 11.76 1.00
C PRO A 96 -4.27 12.67 1.09
N LEU A 97 -3.07 12.12 0.95
CA LEU A 97 -1.85 12.92 1.02
C LEU A 97 -1.51 13.49 -0.36
N GLY A 98 -0.96 14.71 -0.37
CA GLY A 98 -0.41 15.35 -1.55
C GLY A 98 1.09 15.11 -1.67
N MET A 99 1.57 14.89 -2.90
CA MET A 99 3.00 14.82 -3.18
C MET A 99 3.65 16.20 -2.98
N LEU A 100 4.76 16.26 -2.23
CA LEU A 100 5.43 17.51 -1.91
C LEU A 100 6.49 17.92 -2.95
N LYS A 101 7.59 17.17 -3.02
CA LYS A 101 8.75 17.45 -3.90
C LYS A 101 9.02 16.34 -4.91
N SER A 102 8.74 15.11 -4.51
CA SER A 102 9.00 13.91 -5.30
C SER A 102 8.06 12.80 -4.82
N PRO A 103 7.90 11.69 -5.57
CA PRO A 103 7.00 10.61 -5.20
C PRO A 103 7.40 9.86 -3.91
N TYR A 104 8.51 10.25 -3.26
CA TYR A 104 8.98 9.70 -1.98
C TYR A 104 8.49 10.50 -0.76
N TYR A 105 7.92 11.70 -0.95
CA TYR A 105 7.53 12.61 0.13
C TYR A 105 6.09 13.08 -0.05
N TRP A 106 5.24 12.74 0.91
CA TRP A 106 3.80 12.99 0.87
C TRP A 106 3.34 13.64 2.15
N ARG A 107 2.38 14.56 2.10
CA ARG A 107 1.87 15.22 3.30
C ARG A 107 0.42 15.67 3.19
N ASN A 108 -0.21 15.86 4.34
CA ASN A 108 -1.48 16.56 4.47
C ASN A 108 -1.61 17.15 5.88
N GLU A 109 -2.42 18.19 6.01
CA GLU A 109 -2.88 18.68 7.31
C GLU A 109 -3.81 17.64 7.93
N THR A 110 -3.54 17.27 9.18
CA THR A 110 -4.40 16.33 9.93
C THR A 110 -4.59 16.81 11.36
N PRO A 111 -5.73 16.50 11.98
CA PRO A 111 -5.94 16.81 13.40
C PRO A 111 -5.20 15.83 14.33
N LEU A 112 -4.32 14.97 13.83
CA LEU A 112 -3.66 13.94 14.64
C LEU A 112 -2.98 14.54 15.87
N ARG A 113 -2.27 15.65 15.71
CA ARG A 113 -1.55 16.29 16.81
C ARG A 113 -2.46 16.72 17.96
N SER A 114 -3.68 17.18 17.68
CA SER A 114 -4.65 17.54 18.73
C SER A 114 -5.31 16.32 19.37
N LEU A 115 -5.29 15.17 18.70
CA LEU A 115 -5.84 13.90 19.20
C LEU A 115 -4.86 13.14 20.11
N VAL A 116 -3.55 13.35 19.96
CA VAL A 116 -2.50 12.70 20.76
C VAL A 116 -1.52 13.70 21.39
N SER A 117 -2.05 14.84 21.87
CA SER A 117 -1.23 15.93 22.40
C SER A 117 -0.53 15.60 23.72
N ASN A 118 -1.08 14.70 24.54
CA ASN A 118 -0.54 14.41 25.87
C ASN A 118 0.24 13.09 25.89
N LYS A 119 1.21 13.01 26.79
CA LYS A 119 1.93 11.77 27.07
C LYS A 119 0.96 10.65 27.46
N GLY A 120 1.09 9.52 26.78
CA GLY A 120 0.26 8.33 26.98
C GLY A 120 -0.98 8.30 26.09
N ASP A 121 -1.35 9.41 25.44
CA ASP A 121 -2.42 9.42 24.46
C ASP A 121 -2.06 8.47 23.31
N SER A 122 -3.07 7.73 22.85
CA SER A 122 -2.91 6.80 21.74
C SER A 122 -4.07 6.93 20.77
N TYR A 123 -3.77 6.70 19.49
CA TYR A 123 -4.76 6.82 18.43
C TYR A 123 -4.48 5.78 17.34
N LYS A 124 -5.56 5.18 16.82
CA LYS A 124 -5.47 4.16 15.77
C LYS A 124 -5.43 4.83 14.41
N LEU A 125 -4.50 4.41 13.57
CA LEU A 125 -4.35 4.87 12.21
C LEU A 125 -4.39 3.69 11.24
N ARG A 126 -4.87 3.96 10.03
CA ARG A 126 -4.63 3.08 8.89
C ARG A 126 -3.93 3.85 7.79
N LEU A 127 -3.07 3.18 7.05
CA LEU A 127 -2.36 3.75 5.92
C LEU A 127 -2.57 2.86 4.71
N ILE A 128 -3.01 3.46 3.60
CA ILE A 128 -3.10 2.80 2.30
C ILE A 128 -2.17 3.52 1.34
N ILE A 129 -1.26 2.77 0.74
CA ILE A 129 -0.28 3.26 -0.23
C ILE A 129 -0.40 2.43 -1.50
N LYS A 130 -0.22 3.06 -2.67
CA LYS A 130 -0.14 2.35 -3.95
C LYS A 130 1.22 2.56 -4.61
N ILE A 131 1.77 1.49 -5.15
CA ILE A 131 3.04 1.47 -5.89
C ILE A 131 2.88 0.54 -7.10
N LYS A 132 2.94 1.09 -8.31
CA LYS A 132 2.88 0.37 -9.58
C LYS A 132 1.76 -0.68 -9.62
N GLY A 133 0.57 -0.33 -9.14
CA GLY A 133 -0.60 -1.22 -9.07
C GLY A 133 -0.66 -2.15 -7.85
N GLY A 134 0.41 -2.30 -7.07
CA GLY A 134 0.39 -2.96 -5.76
C GLY A 134 -0.22 -2.04 -4.70
N GLN A 135 -0.98 -2.62 -3.76
CA GLN A 135 -1.58 -1.88 -2.65
C GLN A 135 -0.97 -2.34 -1.32
N TYR A 136 -0.40 -1.40 -0.58
CA TYR A 136 0.19 -1.62 0.72
C TYR A 136 -0.75 -1.05 1.78
N ILE A 137 -1.07 -1.87 2.78
CA ILE A 137 -1.99 -1.50 3.85
C ILE A 137 -1.33 -1.68 5.21
N SER A 138 -1.57 -0.75 6.12
CA SER A 138 -1.14 -0.86 7.51
C SER A 138 -2.28 -0.45 8.43
N GLU A 139 -2.45 -1.16 9.54
CA GLU A 139 -3.19 -0.70 10.70
C GLU A 139 -2.22 -0.67 11.88
N PHE A 140 -2.13 0.46 12.55
CA PHE A 140 -1.16 0.66 13.63
C PHE A 140 -1.67 1.72 14.60
N THR A 141 -1.17 1.67 15.83
CA THR A 141 -1.51 2.64 16.87
C THR A 141 -0.29 3.51 17.12
N THR A 142 -0.49 4.82 17.08
CA THR A 142 0.51 5.73 17.61
C THR A 142 0.28 5.95 19.10
N GLN A 143 1.34 6.09 19.88
CA GLN A 143 1.27 6.47 21.28
C GLN A 143 2.34 7.51 21.59
N THR A 144 1.94 8.63 22.17
CA THR A 144 2.85 9.73 22.50
C THR A 144 3.64 9.38 23.76
N ALA A 145 4.96 9.18 23.64
CA ALA A 145 5.81 8.76 24.75
C ALA A 145 6.30 9.92 25.64
N LYS A 146 6.31 11.16 25.12
CA LYS A 146 6.83 12.35 25.80
C LYS A 146 5.91 13.54 25.63
#